data_AF-A0A3E2VAP6-F1
#
_entry.id   AF-A0A3E2VAP6-F1
#
_cell.length_a   1.000
_cell.length_b   1.000
_cell.length_c   1.000
_cell.angle_alpha   90.00
_cell.angle_beta   90.00
_cell.angle_gamma   90.00
#
_symmetry.space_group_name_H-M   'P 1'
#
loop_
_entity.id
_entity.type
_entity.pdbx_description
1 polymer ?
#
loop_
_entity_poly.entity_id
_entity_poly.type
_entity_poly.pdbx_seq_one_letter_code
_entity_poly.pdbx_strand_id
1 'polypeptide(L)' 'MDDMNLGELLVEKTEENQTRKILEILEGCKDLEEAKEKIKALLNK' A
#
# COMPACT_ATOMS: atom_id res chain seq x y z
N MET A 1 -23.09 4.25 -13.58
CA MET A 1 -21.92 4.90 -12.98
C MET A 1 -22.26 4.96 -11.52
N ASP A 2 -21.65 4.09 -10.73
CA ASP A 2 -21.81 4.15 -9.29
C ASP A 2 -21.26 5.51 -8.87
N ASP A 3 -22.14 6.44 -8.49
CA ASP A 3 -21.77 7.73 -7.91
C ASP A 3 -21.17 7.43 -6.54
N MET A 4 -19.91 7.00 -6.55
CA MET A 4 -19.15 6.74 -5.35
C MET A 4 -19.10 8.05 -4.57
N ASN A 5 -19.50 7.98 -3.31
CA ASN A 5 -19.44 9.15 -2.45
C ASN A 5 -17.97 9.55 -2.24
N LEU A 6 -17.73 10.79 -1.82
CA LEU A 6 -16.37 11.29 -1.60
C LEU A 6 -15.56 10.39 -0.65
N GLY A 7 -16.21 9.77 0.33
CA GLY A 7 -15.56 8.83 1.25
C GLY A 7 -15.09 7.55 0.54
N GLU A 8 -15.91 6.97 -0.32
CA GLU A 8 -15.57 5.79 -1.12
C GLU A 8 -14.41 6.08 -2.08
N LEU A 9 -14.45 7.22 -2.77
CA LEU A 9 -13.35 7.67 -3.64
C LEU A 9 -12.04 7.90 -2.89
N LEU A 10 -12.12 8.38 -1.64
CA LEU A 10 -10.94 8.57 -0.80
C LEU A 10 -10.38 7.23 -0.29
N VAL A 11 -11.23 6.27 0.05
CA VAL A 11 -10.82 4.91 0.43
C VAL A 11 -10.14 4.22 -0.74
N GLU A 12 -10.76 4.20 -1.92
CA GLU A 12 -10.21 3.61 -3.15
C GLU A 12 -8.82 4.21 -3.46
N LYS A 13 -8.71 5.55 -3.51
CA LYS A 13 -7.42 6.20 -3.73
C LYS A 13 -6.40 5.91 -2.63
N THR A 14 -6.84 5.69 -1.39
CA THR A 14 -5.93 5.35 -0.29
C THR A 14 -5.39 3.93 -0.44
N GLU A 15 -6.24 2.97 -0.81
CA GLU A 15 -5.86 1.58 -1.09
C GLU A 15 -4.92 1.48 -2.30
N GLU A 16 -5.22 2.20 -3.38
CA GLU A 16 -4.33 2.26 -4.55
C GLU A 16 -2.96 2.84 -4.19
N ASN A 17 -2.93 3.93 -3.42
CA ASN A 17 -1.68 4.57 -3.00
C ASN A 17 -0.88 3.70 -2.03
N GLN A 18 -1.54 2.97 -1.13
CA GLN A 18 -0.87 1.99 -0.27
C GLN A 18 -0.26 0.85 -1.10
N THR A 19 -0.98 0.34 -2.09
CA THR A 19 -0.50 -0.74 -2.96
C THR A 19 0.73 -0.30 -3.76
N ARG A 20 0.73 0.93 -4.28
CA ARG A 20 1.91 1.50 -4.98
C ARG A 20 3.12 1.65 -4.06
N LYS A 21 2.92 2.15 -2.83
CA LYS A 21 4.00 2.27 -1.84
C LYS A 21 4.60 0.90 -1.47
N ILE A 22 3.76 -0.12 -1.36
CA ILE A 22 4.22 -1.49 -1.11
C ILE A 22 5.11 -1.96 -2.27
N LEU A 23 4.67 -1.76 -3.51
CA LEU A 23 5.45 -2.16 -4.69
C LEU A 23 6.82 -1.46 -4.73
N GLU A 24 6.87 -0.16 -4.52
CA GLU A 24 8.12 0.62 -4.46
C GLU A 24 9.07 0.11 -3.38
N ILE A 25 8.52 -0.27 -2.21
CA ILE A 25 9.33 -0.84 -1.12
C ILE A 25 9.89 -2.20 -1.50
N LEU A 26 9.07 -3.05 -2.14
CA LEU A 26 9.49 -4.37 -2.60
C LEU A 26 10.57 -4.29 -3.68
N GLU A 27 10.48 -3.35 -4.62
CA GLU A 27 11.51 -3.11 -5.64
C GLU A 27 12.86 -2.71 -5.03
N GLY A 28 12.84 -2.02 -3.89
CA GLY A 28 14.03 -1.63 -3.14
C GLY A 28 14.58 -2.70 -2.18
N CYS A 29 14.00 -3.90 -2.14
CA CYS A 29 14.46 -4.99 -1.28
C CYS A 29 15.40 -5.95 -2.03
N LYS A 30 16.43 -6.42 -1.34
CA LYS A 30 17.39 -7.38 -1.90
C LYS A 30 16.86 -8.81 -1.87
N ASP A 31 16.03 -9.12 -0.88
CA ASP A 31 15.47 -10.45 -0.68
C ASP A 31 14.06 -10.41 -0.07
N LEU A 32 13.44 -11.58 -0.02
CA LEU A 32 12.08 -11.77 0.49
C LEU A 32 11.97 -11.50 2.00
N GLU A 33 13.07 -11.60 2.74
CA GLU A 33 13.09 -11.44 4.20
C GLU A 33 13.07 -9.95 4.56
N GLU A 34 13.91 -9.15 3.92
CA GLU A 34 13.92 -7.68 4.00
C GLU A 34 12.56 -7.09 3.58
N ALA A 35 11.96 -7.64 2.51
CA ALA A 35 10.61 -7.28 2.09
C ALA A 35 9.57 -7.52 3.19
N LYS A 36 9.58 -8.71 3.81
CA LYS A 36 8.63 -9.05 4.89
C LYS A 36 8.80 -8.16 6.13
N GLU A 37 10.03 -7.81 6.49
CA GLU A 37 10.30 -6.93 7.63
C GLU A 37 9.80 -5.51 7.39
N LYS A 38 10.08 -4.93 6.21
CA LYS A 38 9.62 -3.58 5.86
C LYS A 38 8.09 -3.48 5.79
N ILE A 39 7.41 -4.51 5.28
CA ILE A 39 5.95 -4.56 5.25
C ILE A 39 5.37 -4.73 6.67
N LYS A 40 5.97 -5.56 7.53
CA LYS A 40 5.56 -5.64 8.94
C LYS A 40 5.75 -4.31 9.69
N ALA A 41 6.84 -3.60 9.41
CA ALA A 41 7.09 -2.28 9.99
C ALA A 41 6.05 -1.24 9.53
N LEU A 42 5.53 -1.37 8.31
CA LEU A 42 4.43 -0.55 7.79
C LEU A 42 3.09 -0.83 8.49
N LEU A 43 2.81 -2.09 8.86
CA LEU A 43 1.57 -2.49 9.53
C LEU A 43 1.52 -2.10 11.02
N ASN A 44 2.68 -1.91 11.65
CA ASN A 44 2.80 -1.51 13.06
C ASN A 44 2.81 0.02 13.27
N LYS A 45 2.44 0.79 12.24
CA LYS A 45 2.49 2.25 12.22
C LYS A 45 1.08 2.83 12.14
#